data_AF-A0A1F4R456-F1
#
_entry.id   AF-A0A1F4R456-F1
#
_cell.length_a   1.000
_cell.length_b   1.000
_cell.length_c   1.000
_cell.angle_alpha   90.00
_cell.angle_beta   90.00
_cell.angle_gamma   90.00
#
_symmetry.space_group_name_H-M   'P 1'
#
loop_
_entity.id
_entity.type
_entity.pdbx_description
1 polymer ?
#
loop_
_entity_poly.entity_id
_entity_poly.type
_entity_poly.pdbx_seq_one_letter_code
_entity_poly.pdbx_strand_id
1 'polypeptide(L)'
;MEEQGYIQRENKPRGIKLLAGAQMKSIILPFYGYIAAGAPIEVCEQSEEVEVPATLVGRRPCYVLQVKGNSMIEDHILSGDLIVVERCETADDGDVVVALVNREAATLKRIYREKDRVRLEPANSTMKPIFVKDVAIQGTVRGLFRKF
;
A
#
# COMPACT_ATOMS: atom_id res chain seq x y z
N MET A 1 4.72 -0.92 -62.77
CA MET A 1 5.51 -0.98 -61.52
C MET A 1 5.46 0.40 -60.91
N GLU A 2 5.26 0.46 -59.59
CA GLU A 2 5.31 1.66 -58.72
C GLU A 2 4.11 2.61 -58.84
N GLU A 3 3.48 3.12 -57.78
CA GLU A 3 3.55 2.83 -56.34
C GLU A 3 2.32 3.53 -55.71
N GLN A 4 1.83 2.96 -54.61
CA GLN A 4 0.64 3.36 -53.85
C GLN A 4 0.74 4.83 -53.37
N GLY A 5 -0.30 5.65 -53.31
CA GLY A 5 -1.59 5.33 -52.70
C GLY A 5 -1.58 5.71 -51.21
N TYR A 6 -2.38 6.73 -50.87
CA TYR A 6 -3.04 6.93 -49.56
C TYR A 6 -2.19 7.47 -48.40
N ILE A 7 -2.12 8.80 -48.29
CA ILE A 7 -2.08 9.46 -46.97
C ILE A 7 -3.51 9.85 -46.61
N GLN A 8 -4.12 9.09 -45.69
CA GLN A 8 -5.28 9.57 -44.94
C GLN A 8 -4.89 9.57 -43.46
N ARG A 9 -4.77 10.78 -42.90
CA ARG A 9 -4.52 10.99 -41.48
C ARG A 9 -5.78 10.62 -40.70
N GLU A 10 -5.76 9.52 -39.96
CA GLU A 10 -6.73 9.27 -38.90
C GLU A 10 -6.13 9.63 -37.54
N ASN A 11 -6.60 10.76 -37.01
CA ASN A 11 -6.44 11.15 -35.61
C ASN A 11 -7.47 10.37 -34.78
N LYS A 12 -7.06 9.27 -34.15
CA LYS A 12 -7.87 8.56 -33.15
C LYS A 12 -7.26 8.74 -31.76
N PRO A 13 -8.04 9.17 -30.76
CA PRO A 13 -7.57 9.23 -29.38
C PRO A 13 -7.19 7.82 -28.92
N ARG A 14 -6.10 7.73 -28.16
CA ARG A 14 -5.55 6.50 -27.61
C ARG A 14 -6.59 5.78 -26.74
N GLY A 15 -7.40 4.92 -27.36
CA GLY A 15 -8.15 3.90 -26.64
C GLY A 15 -7.16 2.86 -26.15
N ILE A 16 -6.93 2.78 -24.84
CA ILE A 16 -6.17 1.68 -24.25
C ILE A 16 -7.01 0.42 -24.45
N LYS A 17 -6.67 -0.35 -25.49
CA LYS A 17 -7.27 -1.66 -25.75
C LYS A 17 -6.57 -2.65 -24.84
N LEU A 18 -7.23 -3.04 -23.74
CA LEU A 18 -6.74 -4.14 -22.90
C LEU A 18 -6.75 -5.41 -23.77
N LEU A 19 -5.58 -5.82 -24.25
CA LEU A 19 -5.41 -7.07 -24.98
C LEU A 19 -5.63 -8.20 -23.97
N ALA A 20 -6.81 -8.82 -24.03
CA ALA A 20 -7.13 -10.07 -23.35
C ALA A 20 -6.10 -11.12 -23.80
N GLY A 21 -5.06 -11.32 -22.98
CA GLY A 21 -3.93 -12.19 -23.32
C GLY A 21 -2.63 -11.91 -22.57
N ALA A 22 -2.45 -10.72 -21.98
CA ALA A 22 -1.41 -10.54 -20.98
C ALA A 22 -1.90 -11.20 -19.68
N GLN A 23 -1.52 -12.46 -19.43
CA GLN A 23 -1.60 -13.01 -18.08
C GLN A 23 -0.81 -12.09 -17.16
N MET A 24 -1.51 -11.27 -16.37
CA MET A 24 -0.88 -10.54 -15.27
C MET A 24 -0.29 -11.60 -14.36
N LYS A 25 1.04 -11.68 -14.32
CA LYS A 25 1.73 -12.55 -13.37
C LYS A 25 1.23 -12.19 -11.98
N SER A 26 0.75 -13.18 -11.25
CA SER A 26 0.34 -13.06 -9.87
C SER A 26 1.40 -13.68 -8.97
N ILE A 27 1.45 -13.21 -7.72
CA ILE A 27 2.33 -13.71 -6.67
C ILE A 27 1.46 -14.00 -5.46
N ILE A 28 1.73 -15.11 -4.78
CA ILE A 28 1.06 -15.47 -3.54
C ILE A 28 1.84 -14.85 -2.38
N LEU A 29 1.17 -14.05 -1.56
CA LEU A 29 1.75 -13.40 -0.39
C LEU A 29 1.04 -13.84 0.90
N PRO A 30 1.76 -13.94 2.03
CA PRO A 30 1.15 -14.25 3.31
C PRO A 30 0.27 -13.09 3.79
N PHE A 31 -0.90 -13.43 4.34
CA PHE A 31 -1.78 -12.52 5.05
C PHE A 31 -1.47 -12.55 6.55
N TYR A 32 -1.21 -11.39 7.14
CA TYR A 32 -0.89 -11.29 8.57
C TYR A 32 -2.02 -10.70 9.42
N GLY A 33 -3.23 -10.63 8.89
CA GLY A 33 -4.40 -10.16 9.63
C GLY A 33 -4.68 -8.68 9.43
N TYR A 34 -5.13 -8.04 10.51
CA TYR A 34 -5.75 -6.72 10.45
C TYR A 34 -4.86 -5.67 11.07
N ILE A 35 -4.79 -4.50 10.45
CA ILE A 35 -4.15 -3.33 11.02
C ILE A 35 -5.19 -2.27 11.33
N ALA A 36 -5.39 -2.04 12.62
CA ALA A 36 -6.25 -0.99 13.09
C ALA A 36 -5.51 0.34 13.13
N ALA A 37 -6.21 1.40 12.75
CA ALA A 37 -5.79 2.77 13.02
C ALA A 37 -5.64 3.03 14.53
N GLY A 38 -4.45 2.80 15.09
CA GLY A 38 -4.15 3.14 16.49
C GLY A 38 -4.48 2.06 17.53
N ALA A 39 -4.73 0.82 17.11
CA ALA A 39 -4.76 -0.35 17.98
C ALA A 39 -3.77 -1.40 17.46
N PRO A 40 -3.32 -2.38 18.28
CA PRO A 40 -2.36 -3.39 17.86
C PRO A 40 -2.76 -4.13 16.58
N ILE A 41 -1.78 -4.68 15.85
CA ILE A 41 -2.09 -5.61 14.75
C ILE A 41 -2.77 -6.82 15.37
N GLU A 42 -3.98 -7.12 14.90
CA GLU A 42 -4.66 -8.37 15.18
C GLU A 42 -4.11 -9.40 14.19
N VAL A 43 -3.18 -10.23 14.67
CA VAL A 43 -2.56 -11.28 13.85
C VAL A 43 -3.59 -12.39 13.63
N CYS A 44 -3.80 -12.78 12.38
CA CYS A 44 -4.60 -13.97 12.09
C CYS A 44 -3.82 -15.22 12.52
N GLU A 45 -4.42 -16.10 13.32
CA GLU A 45 -3.78 -17.35 13.78
C GLU A 45 -3.60 -18.36 12.64
N GLN A 46 -4.34 -18.20 11.53
CA GLN A 46 -4.24 -19.04 10.35
C GLN A 46 -3.34 -18.37 9.30
N SER A 47 -2.40 -19.15 8.75
CA SER A 47 -1.59 -18.75 7.59
C SER A 47 -2.48 -18.73 6.35
N GLU A 48 -3.20 -17.62 6.17
CA GLU A 48 -3.93 -17.31 4.95
C GLU A 48 -2.98 -16.71 3.91
N GLU A 49 -3.25 -16.97 2.64
CA GLU A 49 -2.47 -16.49 1.52
C GLU A 49 -3.35 -15.69 0.56
N VAL A 50 -2.80 -14.64 -0.03
CA VAL A 50 -3.52 -13.78 -0.97
C VAL A 50 -2.75 -13.67 -2.27
N GLU A 51 -3.45 -13.96 -3.37
CA GLU A 51 -2.93 -13.76 -4.71
C GLU A 51 -2.99 -12.27 -5.06
N VAL A 52 -1.83 -11.68 -5.35
CA VAL A 52 -1.70 -10.27 -5.71
C VAL A 52 -1.04 -10.11 -7.08
N PRO A 53 -1.37 -9.07 -7.86
CA PRO A 53 -0.64 -8.74 -9.06
C PRO A 53 0.86 -8.52 -8.77
N ALA A 54 1.74 -9.15 -9.54
CA ALA A 54 3.19 -9.01 -9.37
C ALA A 54 3.67 -7.55 -9.51
N THR A 55 2.89 -6.69 -10.17
CA THR A 55 3.17 -5.26 -10.32
C THR A 55 3.09 -4.48 -9.00
N LEU A 56 2.43 -5.02 -7.96
CA LEU A 56 2.34 -4.41 -6.63
C LEU A 56 3.46 -4.87 -5.69
N VAL A 57 4.30 -5.81 -6.13
CA VAL A 57 5.36 -6.42 -5.32
C VAL A 57 6.70 -5.82 -5.75
N GLY A 58 7.48 -5.37 -4.77
CA GLY A 58 8.83 -4.87 -5.00
C GLY A 58 9.85 -6.00 -5.09
N ARG A 59 11.12 -5.65 -4.82
CA ARG A 59 12.21 -6.64 -4.79
C ARG A 59 12.36 -7.30 -3.42
N ARG A 60 11.84 -6.69 -2.37
CA ARG A 60 11.95 -7.21 -1.00
C ARG A 60 10.71 -8.06 -0.66
N PRO A 61 10.78 -8.90 0.39
CA PRO A 61 9.63 -9.68 0.81
C PRO A 61 8.44 -8.79 1.16
N CYS A 62 7.27 -9.15 0.64
CA CYS A 62 6.02 -8.46 0.92
C CYS A 62 5.07 -9.34 1.73
N TYR A 63 4.09 -8.70 2.36
CA TYR A 63 2.96 -9.36 3.03
C TYR A 63 1.70 -8.50 2.87
N VAL A 64 0.55 -9.09 3.14
CA VAL A 64 -0.75 -8.43 3.04
C VAL A 64 -1.34 -8.22 4.43
N LEU A 65 -1.92 -7.03 4.64
CA LEU A 65 -2.75 -6.71 5.80
C LEU A 65 -4.10 -6.17 5.32
N GLN A 66 -5.15 -6.36 6.14
CA GLN A 66 -6.43 -5.71 5.94
C GLN A 66 -6.56 -4.48 6.83
N VAL A 67 -6.96 -3.35 6.26
CA VAL A 67 -7.12 -2.09 6.98
C VAL A 67 -8.40 -2.11 7.80
N LYS A 68 -8.31 -1.69 9.06
CA LYS A 68 -9.45 -1.50 9.97
C LYS A 68 -9.47 -0.06 10.49
N GLY A 69 -10.58 0.64 10.23
CA GLY A 69 -10.77 2.03 10.64
C GLY A 69 -10.37 3.06 9.59
N ASN A 70 -10.31 4.33 10.01
CA ASN A 70 -10.40 5.47 9.10
C ASN A 70 -9.22 6.45 9.17
N SER A 71 -8.06 6.09 9.74
CA SER A 71 -6.96 7.07 9.87
C SER A 71 -6.31 7.49 8.56
N MET A 72 -6.60 6.81 7.46
CA MET A 72 -5.97 7.03 6.16
C MET A 72 -6.99 7.36 5.06
N ILE A 73 -8.20 7.81 5.42
CA ILE A 73 -9.30 8.05 4.47
C ILE A 73 -9.00 9.13 3.43
N GLU A 74 -8.21 10.15 3.78
CA GLU A 74 -7.84 11.25 2.88
C GLU A 74 -6.80 10.78 1.84
N ASP A 75 -6.08 9.69 2.12
CA ASP A 75 -5.24 8.97 1.16
C ASP A 75 -6.03 7.89 0.38
N HIS A 76 -7.36 7.87 0.52
CA HIS A 76 -8.27 6.89 -0.08
C HIS A 76 -8.05 5.44 0.37
N ILE A 77 -7.33 5.24 1.47
CA ILE A 77 -7.17 3.95 2.13
C ILE A 77 -8.33 3.82 3.13
N LEU A 78 -9.30 2.96 2.80
CA LEU A 78 -10.53 2.76 3.54
C LEU A 78 -10.48 1.48 4.37
N SER A 79 -11.32 1.43 5.40
CA SER A 79 -11.55 0.18 6.14
C SER A 79 -12.02 -0.93 5.20
N GLY A 80 -11.42 -2.10 5.31
CA GLY A 80 -11.66 -3.26 4.44
C GLY A 80 -10.64 -3.43 3.32
N ASP A 81 -9.82 -2.41 3.03
CA ASP A 81 -8.78 -2.50 2.00
C ASP A 81 -7.70 -3.52 2.33
N LEU A 82 -7.23 -4.22 1.31
CA LEU A 82 -6.05 -5.06 1.40
C LEU A 82 -4.85 -4.24 0.92
N ILE A 83 -3.87 -4.07 1.81
CA ILE A 83 -2.63 -3.35 1.52
C ILE A 83 -1.48 -4.33 1.36
N VAL A 84 -0.64 -4.10 0.36
CA VAL A 84 0.62 -4.81 0.16
C VAL A 84 1.73 -4.02 0.83
N VAL A 85 2.37 -4.63 1.79
CA VAL A 85 3.44 -4.02 2.59
C VAL A 85 4.76 -4.67 2.25
N GLU A 86 5.74 -3.87 1.83
CA GLU A 86 7.10 -4.33 1.61
C GLU A 86 7.90 -4.22 2.91
N ARG A 87 8.50 -5.33 3.36
CA ARG A 87 9.31 -5.37 4.59
C ARG A 87 10.51 -4.46 4.47
N CYS A 88 10.63 -3.54 5.43
CA CYS A 88 11.79 -2.67 5.57
C CYS A 88 11.87 -2.12 7.00
N GLU A 89 13.08 -1.75 7.41
CA GLU A 89 13.36 -1.16 8.73
C GLU A 89 13.46 0.38 8.67
N THR A 90 13.45 0.94 7.46
CA THR A 90 13.58 2.36 7.18
C THR A 90 12.59 2.76 6.09
N ALA A 91 12.00 3.94 6.21
CA ALA A 91 11.11 4.56 5.22
C ALA A 91 11.52 6.02 4.95
N ASP A 92 11.04 6.65 3.89
CA ASP A 92 11.29 8.08 3.63
C ASP A 92 10.19 8.95 4.28
N ASP A 93 10.48 10.23 4.49
CA ASP A 93 9.48 11.13 5.05
C ASP A 93 8.30 11.30 4.09
N GLY A 94 7.09 11.15 4.61
CA GLY A 94 5.84 11.11 3.85
C GLY A 94 5.39 9.71 3.46
N ASP A 95 6.23 8.68 3.59
CA ASP A 95 5.82 7.30 3.27
C ASP A 95 4.70 6.83 4.19
N VAL A 96 3.75 6.06 3.64
CA VAL A 96 2.75 5.33 4.42
C VAL A 96 3.40 4.05 4.95
N VAL A 97 3.50 3.93 6.27
CA VAL A 97 4.23 2.85 6.94
C VAL A 97 3.35 2.06 7.89
N VAL A 98 3.70 0.79 8.04
CA VAL A 98 3.31 -0.01 9.19
C VAL A 98 4.38 0.20 10.27
N ALA A 99 3.99 0.89 11.33
CA ALA A 99 4.87 1.32 12.40
C ALA A 99 4.45 0.69 13.73
N LEU A 100 5.39 0.07 14.44
CA LEU A 100 5.19 -0.47 15.78
C LEU A 100 5.61 0.56 16.84
N VAL A 101 4.61 1.12 17.51
CA VAL A 101 4.75 2.11 18.58
C VAL A 101 4.86 1.42 19.94
N ASN A 102 5.81 1.86 20.76
CA ASN A 102 6.08 1.31 22.10
C ASN A 102 6.31 -0.22 22.14
N ARG A 103 6.68 -0.82 21.01
CA ARG A 103 6.84 -2.29 20.85
C ARG A 103 5.56 -3.11 21.07
N GLU A 104 4.40 -2.46 21.11
CA GLU A 104 3.13 -3.11 21.44
C GLU A 104 2.06 -2.88 20.36
N ALA A 105 1.91 -1.63 19.91
CA ALA A 105 0.80 -1.25 19.04
C ALA A 105 1.29 -0.91 17.63
N ALA A 106 0.89 -1.69 16.64
CA ALA A 106 1.20 -1.40 15.25
C ALA A 106 0.12 -0.54 14.60
N THR A 107 0.52 0.45 13.81
CA THR A 107 -0.38 1.46 13.23
C THR A 107 -0.01 1.75 11.78
N LEU A 108 -1.00 2.21 11.02
CA LEU A 108 -0.83 2.70 9.65
C LEU A 108 -0.89 4.23 9.66
N LYS A 109 0.22 4.89 9.32
CA LYS A 109 0.37 6.35 9.32
C LYS A 109 1.41 6.79 8.28
N ARG A 110 1.42 8.07 7.92
CA ARG A 110 2.57 8.69 7.26
C ARG A 110 3.66 8.97 8.29
N ILE A 111 4.90 8.66 7.96
CA ILE A 111 6.04 8.93 8.86
C ILE A 111 6.74 10.23 8.47
N TYR A 112 7.12 11.03 9.47
CA TYR A 112 7.99 12.18 9.29
C TYR A 112 9.01 12.24 10.43
N ARG A 113 10.28 12.38 10.08
CA ARG A 113 11.35 12.57 11.07
C ARG A 113 11.52 14.04 11.38
N GLU A 114 11.42 14.38 12.65
CA GLU A 114 11.70 15.70 13.19
C GLU A 114 13.01 15.63 14.01
N LYS A 115 13.56 16.80 14.39
CA LYS A 115 14.90 16.90 15.01
C LYS A 115 15.09 15.98 16.23
N ASP A 116 14.07 15.88 17.07
CA ASP A 116 14.14 15.17 18.37
C ASP A 116 13.07 14.07 18.53
N ARG A 117 12.30 13.77 17.47
CA ARG A 117 11.16 12.86 17.52
C ARG A 117 10.70 12.42 16.13
N VAL A 118 9.87 11.38 16.09
CA VAL A 118 9.14 10.93 14.91
C VAL A 118 7.67 11.35 15.05
N ARG A 119 7.12 11.93 13.98
CA ARG A 119 5.70 12.22 13.84
C ARG A 119 5.05 11.16 12.94
N LEU A 120 4.05 10.48 13.46
CA LEU A 120 3.17 9.57 12.73
C LEU A 120 1.86 10.30 12.46
N GLU A 121 1.70 10.72 11.21
CA GLU A 121 0.60 11.57 10.76
C GLU A 121 -0.54 10.71 10.17
N PRO A 122 -1.78 10.84 10.65
CA PRO A 122 -2.94 10.27 9.96
C PRO A 122 -3.23 11.06 8.68
N ALA A 123 -3.68 10.38 7.62
CA ALA A 123 -4.40 11.04 6.53
C ALA A 123 -5.90 11.08 6.86
N ASN A 124 -6.21 11.80 7.95
CA ASN A 124 -7.56 12.08 8.42
C ASN A 124 -7.53 13.33 9.32
N SER A 125 -8.05 14.44 8.82
CA SER A 125 -8.14 15.76 9.48
C SER A 125 -8.85 15.77 10.83
N THR A 126 -9.68 14.77 11.13
CA THR A 126 -10.35 14.64 12.44
C THR A 126 -9.45 14.00 13.51
N MET A 127 -8.30 13.44 13.12
CA MET A 127 -7.37 12.74 14.00
C MET A 127 -6.10 13.55 14.22
N LYS A 128 -5.52 13.44 15.41
CA LYS A 128 -4.28 14.14 15.76
C LYS A 128 -3.04 13.30 15.40
N PRO A 129 -1.90 13.95 15.06
CA PRO A 129 -0.63 13.26 14.89
C PRO A 129 -0.17 12.60 16.18
N ILE A 130 0.56 11.49 16.06
CA ILE A 130 1.20 10.80 17.18
C ILE A 130 2.69 11.15 17.16
N PHE A 131 3.22 11.63 18.27
CA PHE A 131 4.63 11.98 18.41
C PHE A 131 5.32 10.99 19.34
N VAL A 132 6.41 10.39 18.88
CA VAL A 132 7.18 9.39 19.63
C VAL A 132 8.68 9.66 19.50
N LYS A 133 9.47 9.27 20.50
CA LYS A 133 10.93 9.40 20.42
C LYS A 133 11.54 8.42 19.43
N ASP A 134 10.97 7.22 19.35
CA ASP A 134 11.43 6.13 18.49
C ASP A 134 10.23 5.29 18.05
N VAL A 135 10.36 4.64 16.89
CA VAL A 135 9.35 3.75 16.30
C VAL A 135 10.04 2.67 15.48
N ALA A 136 9.56 1.43 15.60
CA ALA A 136 10.05 0.35 14.75
C ALA A 136 9.22 0.26 13.48
N ILE A 137 9.84 0.50 12.32
CA ILE A 137 9.19 0.35 11.02
C ILE A 137 9.16 -1.15 10.67
N GLN A 138 7.99 -1.66 10.31
CA GLN A 138 7.80 -3.05 9.87
C GLN A 138 7.75 -3.15 8.34
N GLY A 139 7.33 -2.08 7.68
CA GLY A 139 7.30 -1.99 6.23
C GLY A 139 6.64 -0.73 5.70
N THR A 140 6.74 -0.53 4.40
CA THR A 140 6.11 0.56 3.64
C THR A 140 5.01 0.01 2.74
N VAL A 141 3.92 0.76 2.59
CA VAL A 141 2.82 0.37 1.70
C VAL A 141 3.24 0.58 0.25
N ARG A 142 3.18 -0.48 -0.56
CA ARG A 142 3.49 -0.45 -2.00
C ARG A 142 2.26 -0.39 -2.89
N GLY A 143 1.12 -0.82 -2.37
CA GLY A 143 -0.13 -0.80 -3.11
C GLY A 143 -1.30 -1.21 -2.25
N LEU A 144 -2.49 -0.98 -2.79
CA LEU A 144 -3.75 -1.41 -2.20
C LEU A 144 -4.64 -2.00 -3.28
N PHE A 145 -5.54 -2.90 -2.89
CA PHE A 145 -6.62 -3.38 -3.72
C PHE A 145 -7.88 -3.59 -2.88
N ARG A 146 -9.03 -3.31 -3.49
CA ARG A 146 -10.34 -3.34 -2.84
C ARG A 146 -11.23 -4.33 -3.58
N LYS A 147 -11.87 -5.23 -2.82
CA LYS A 147 -12.95 -6.09 -3.31
C LYS A 147 -14.28 -5.40 -3.00
N PHE A 148 -15.20 -5.38 -3.96
CA PHE A 148 -16.56 -4.84 -3.81
C PHE A 148 -17.58 -5.97 -3.83
#